data_AF-A0A0N0VGJ8-F1
#
_entry.id   AF-A0A0N0VGJ8-F1
#
_cell.length_a   1.000
_cell.length_b   1.000
_cell.length_c   1.000
_cell.angle_alpha   90.00
_cell.angle_beta   90.00
_cell.angle_gamma   90.00
#
_symmetry.space_group_name_H-M   'P 1'
#
loop_
_entity.id
_entity.type
_entity.pdbx_description
1 polymer ?
#
loop_
_entity_poly.entity_id
_entity_poly.type
_entity_poly.pdbx_seq_one_letter_code
_entity_poly.pdbx_strand_id
1 'polypeptide(L)'
;MSSSASRAWQRRPSVAVFFVVVVLTLGLCCSAVASVAALPEGPRMSPIVQCDADFREICDDAQSARGLWGCMMKNVDLITNDVCREYVRGFRACTRDAEKKGSCVYPAADYATSVRRCLRSTPESSISEECLNSRFYFPIAEVRNAKW
;
A
#
# COMPACT_ATOMS: atom_id res chain seq x y z
N MET A 1 -12.98 -79.15 -25.45
CA MET A 1 -14.00 -79.05 -24.39
C MET A 1 -13.43 -78.22 -23.24
N SER A 2 -14.20 -77.22 -22.77
CA SER A 2 -14.04 -76.39 -21.54
C SER A 2 -12.78 -75.50 -21.43
N SER A 3 -12.82 -74.17 -21.47
CA SER A 3 -13.54 -73.13 -20.66
C SER A 3 -12.69 -72.57 -19.52
N SER A 4 -12.50 -71.24 -19.52
CA SER A 4 -12.42 -70.28 -18.39
C SER A 4 -11.22 -69.33 -18.51
N ALA A 5 -11.23 -68.06 -18.10
CA ALA A 5 -12.24 -67.05 -17.80
C ALA A 5 -11.41 -65.85 -17.32
N SER A 6 -11.59 -64.65 -17.88
CA SER A 6 -11.12 -63.42 -17.21
C SER A 6 -12.12 -62.30 -17.43
N ARG A 7 -12.86 -62.02 -16.36
CA ARG A 7 -13.95 -61.04 -16.27
C ARG A 7 -13.43 -59.62 -16.49
N ALA A 8 -14.13 -58.92 -17.37
CA ALA A 8 -14.12 -57.49 -17.54
C ALA A 8 -14.50 -56.76 -16.25
N TRP A 9 -13.62 -55.89 -15.75
CA TRP A 9 -13.96 -54.83 -14.82
C TRP A 9 -13.25 -53.55 -15.26
N GLN A 10 -13.79 -52.89 -16.28
CA GLN A 10 -13.53 -51.47 -16.52
C GLN A 10 -14.79 -50.71 -16.14
N ARG A 11 -14.86 -50.28 -14.88
CA ARG A 11 -15.80 -49.25 -14.45
C ARG A 11 -15.41 -47.96 -15.16
N ARG A 12 -16.20 -47.58 -16.18
CA ARG A 12 -16.16 -46.25 -16.77
C ARG A 12 -16.55 -45.25 -15.68
N PRO A 13 -15.69 -44.29 -15.30
CA PRO A 13 -16.11 -43.25 -14.38
C PRO A 13 -17.19 -42.40 -15.06
N SER A 14 -18.36 -42.34 -14.43
CA SER A 14 -19.49 -41.52 -14.86
C SER A 14 -19.03 -40.06 -15.01
N VAL A 15 -19.45 -39.42 -16.10
CA VAL A 15 -19.19 -38.01 -16.44
C VAL A 15 -19.45 -37.06 -15.26
N ALA A 16 -20.36 -37.44 -14.36
CA ALA A 16 -20.64 -36.74 -13.11
C ALA A 16 -19.41 -36.58 -12.18
N VAL A 17 -18.52 -37.57 -12.12
CA VAL A 17 -17.32 -37.52 -11.26
C VAL A 17 -16.32 -36.48 -11.78
N PHE A 18 -16.18 -36.38 -13.11
CA PHE A 18 -15.32 -35.36 -13.73
C PHE A 18 -15.85 -33.96 -13.48
N PHE A 19 -17.15 -33.73 -13.60
CA PHE A 19 -17.75 -32.42 -13.31
C PHE A 19 -17.61 -32.02 -11.85
N VAL A 20 -17.79 -32.96 -10.91
CA VAL A 20 -17.62 -32.69 -9.47
C VAL A 20 -16.17 -32.33 -9.16
N VAL A 21 -15.18 -33.02 -9.73
CA VAL A 21 -13.75 -32.72 -9.52
C VAL A 21 -13.38 -31.36 -10.11
N VAL A 22 -13.88 -31.01 -11.31
CA VAL A 22 -13.58 -29.72 -11.95
C VAL A 22 -14.22 -28.55 -11.19
N VAL A 23 -15.45 -28.71 -10.67
CA VAL A 23 -16.09 -27.69 -9.84
C VAL A 23 -15.39 -27.54 -8.49
N LEU A 24 -14.92 -28.65 -7.89
CA LEU A 24 -14.12 -28.60 -6.66
C LEU A 24 -12.76 -27.93 -6.87
N THR A 25 -12.04 -28.20 -7.97
CA THR A 25 -10.75 -27.55 -8.24
C THR A 25 -10.90 -26.07 -8.60
N LEU A 26 -11.95 -25.67 -9.33
CA LEU A 26 -12.25 -24.26 -9.58
C LEU A 26 -12.72 -23.52 -8.31
N GLY A 27 -13.47 -24.19 -7.42
CA GLY A 27 -13.87 -23.62 -6.12
C GLY A 27 -12.69 -23.41 -5.16
N LEU A 28 -11.67 -24.27 -5.24
CA LEU A 28 -10.43 -24.15 -4.46
C LEU A 28 -9.45 -23.09 -5.00
N CYS A 29 -9.53 -22.72 -6.28
CA CYS A 29 -8.73 -21.62 -6.84
C CYS A 29 -9.34 -20.23 -6.58
N CYS A 30 -10.65 -20.12 -6.38
CA CYS A 30 -11.32 -18.83 -6.12
C CYS A 30 -11.31 -18.37 -4.65
N SER A 31 -10.86 -19.21 -3.72
CA SER A 31 -10.82 -18.90 -2.28
C SER A 31 -9.43 -18.44 -1.79
N ALA A 32 -8.42 -18.38 -2.67
CA ALA A 32 -7.07 -17.91 -2.32
C ALA A 32 -6.90 -16.37 -2.36
N VAL A 33 -8.00 -15.60 -2.48
CA VAL A 33 -7.97 -14.13 -2.52
C VAL A 33 -8.87 -13.53 -1.45
N ALA A 34 -8.72 -13.93 -0.19
CA ALA A 34 -9.37 -13.25 0.92
C ALA A 34 -8.72 -13.60 2.25
N SER A 35 -7.50 -13.11 2.50
CA SER A 35 -6.98 -12.90 3.86
C SER A 35 -5.75 -11.99 3.82
N VAL A 36 -5.91 -10.76 3.30
CA VAL A 36 -5.16 -9.66 3.91
C VAL A 36 -5.88 -9.45 5.23
N ALA A 37 -5.41 -10.15 6.26
CA ALA A 37 -5.90 -9.95 7.61
C ALA A 37 -5.84 -8.45 7.87
N ALA A 38 -7.00 -7.85 8.07
CA ALA A 38 -7.13 -6.56 8.69
C ALA A 38 -6.43 -6.68 10.05
N LEU A 39 -5.15 -6.30 10.09
CA LEU A 39 -4.45 -6.10 11.34
C LEU A 39 -5.33 -5.14 12.15
N PRO A 40 -5.69 -5.50 13.39
CA PRO A 40 -6.62 -4.71 14.17
C PRO A 40 -6.03 -3.31 14.29
N GLU A 41 -6.74 -2.33 13.72
CA GLU A 41 -6.40 -0.92 13.89
C GLU A 41 -6.46 -0.64 15.39
N GLY A 42 -5.30 -0.69 16.05
CA GLY A 42 -5.09 0.07 17.28
C GLY A 42 -5.42 1.54 17.04
N PRO A 43 -5.39 2.38 18.09
CA PRO A 43 -5.62 3.81 17.92
C PRO A 43 -4.81 4.31 16.73
N ARG A 44 -5.47 4.91 15.71
CA ARG A 44 -4.81 5.38 14.48
C ARG A 44 -3.76 6.43 14.87
N MET A 45 -2.57 5.97 15.24
CA MET A 45 -1.45 6.83 15.55
C MET A 45 -1.08 7.51 14.25
N SER A 46 -0.91 8.83 14.31
CA SER A 46 -0.34 9.57 13.17
C SER A 46 0.89 8.82 12.69
N PRO A 47 1.04 8.54 11.37
CA PRO A 47 2.20 7.83 10.84
C PRO A 47 3.54 8.44 11.28
N ILE A 48 3.52 9.73 11.65
CA ILE A 48 4.65 10.47 12.21
C ILE A 48 5.08 9.93 13.59
N VAL A 49 4.13 9.51 14.44
CA VAL A 49 4.42 8.92 15.76
C VAL A 49 5.16 7.58 15.62
N GLN A 50 4.85 6.84 14.55
CA GLN A 50 5.50 5.56 14.26
C GLN A 50 6.93 5.74 13.71
N CYS A 51 7.31 6.96 13.36
CA CYS A 51 8.66 7.31 12.92
C CYS A 51 9.59 7.76 14.05
N ASP A 52 9.14 7.90 15.30
CA ASP A 52 9.93 8.55 16.37
C ASP A 52 11.27 7.83 16.64
N ALA A 53 11.28 6.50 16.65
CA ALA A 53 12.51 5.73 16.83
C ALA A 53 13.48 5.95 15.67
N ASP A 54 13.01 5.80 14.42
CA ASP A 54 13.83 6.00 13.22
C ASP A 54 14.32 7.45 13.09
N PHE A 55 13.54 8.45 13.53
CA PHE A 55 13.96 9.84 13.57
C PHE A 55 15.19 10.04 14.45
N ARG A 56 15.20 9.46 15.65
CA ARG A 56 16.32 9.59 16.60
C ARG A 56 17.53 8.76 16.21
N GLU A 57 17.35 7.69 15.45
CA GLU A 57 18.46 6.84 15.02
C GLU A 57 19.15 7.39 13.77
N ILE A 58 18.37 7.98 12.84
CA ILE A 58 18.86 8.35 11.50
C ILE A 58 19.11 9.85 11.35
N CYS A 59 18.34 10.69 12.05
CA CYS A 59 18.24 12.14 11.80
C CYS A 59 18.16 12.97 13.09
N ASP A 60 18.90 12.58 14.13
CA ASP A 60 18.88 13.23 15.46
C ASP A 60 19.41 14.67 15.48
N ASP A 61 20.23 15.02 14.48
CA ASP A 61 20.84 16.33 14.29
C ASP A 61 19.90 17.38 13.68
N ALA A 62 18.72 16.97 13.21
CA ALA A 62 17.79 17.82 12.50
C ALA A 62 17.22 18.96 13.37
N GLN A 63 17.64 20.19 13.08
CA GLN A 63 17.24 21.41 13.81
C GLN A 63 15.86 21.98 13.40
N SER A 64 15.16 21.33 12.47
CA SER A 64 13.85 21.80 12.00
C SER A 64 13.02 20.66 11.43
N ALA A 65 11.69 20.81 11.40
CA ALA A 65 10.80 19.84 10.76
C ALA A 65 11.17 19.59 9.28
N ARG A 66 11.55 20.64 8.55
CA ARG A 66 12.03 20.51 7.16
C ARG A 66 13.33 19.70 7.09
N GLY A 67 14.28 19.98 7.99
CA GLY A 67 15.54 19.25 8.08
C GLY A 67 15.31 17.77 8.37
N LEU A 68 14.46 17.48 9.36
CA LEU A 68 14.09 16.12 9.77
C LEU A 68 13.52 15.34 8.60
N TRP A 69 12.47 15.86 7.97
CA TRP A 69 11.85 15.22 6.82
C TRP A 69 12.78 15.11 5.62
N GLY A 70 13.61 16.14 5.38
CA GLY A 70 14.63 16.13 4.34
C GLY A 70 15.66 15.02 4.54
N CYS A 71 16.12 14.83 5.78
CA CYS A 71 17.02 13.74 6.17
C CYS A 71 16.35 12.37 5.99
N MET A 72 15.13 12.20 6.50
CA MET A 72 14.40 10.94 6.40
C MET A 72 14.10 10.52 4.96
N MET A 73 13.76 11.46 4.08
CA MET A 73 13.55 11.15 2.66
C MET A 73 14.84 10.73 1.94
N LYS A 74 16.01 11.25 2.37
CA LYS A 74 17.32 10.85 1.85
C LYS A 74 17.73 9.46 2.34
N ASN A 75 17.37 9.14 3.58
CA ASN A 75 17.72 7.90 4.28
C ASN A 75 16.55 6.90 4.34
N VAL A 76 15.61 6.98 3.41
CA VAL A 76 14.35 6.22 3.47
C VAL A 76 14.54 4.70 3.55
N ASP A 77 15.65 4.20 2.99
CA ASP A 77 15.97 2.77 3.00
C ASP A 77 16.57 2.29 4.34
N LEU A 78 17.05 3.22 5.18
CA LEU A 78 17.54 2.94 6.53
C LEU A 78 16.41 2.87 7.58
N ILE A 79 15.22 3.36 7.25
CA ILE A 79 14.06 3.38 8.15
C ILE A 79 13.62 1.95 8.46
N THR A 80 13.68 1.52 9.71
CA THR A 80 13.40 0.12 10.08
C THR A 80 11.90 -0.17 10.17
N ASN A 81 11.09 0.80 10.60
CA ASN A 81 9.63 0.65 10.69
C ASN A 81 8.98 0.71 9.30
N ASP A 82 8.32 -0.37 8.89
CA ASP A 82 7.69 -0.46 7.57
C ASP A 82 6.62 0.61 7.32
N VAL A 83 5.79 0.91 8.33
CA VAL A 83 4.73 1.92 8.22
C VAL A 83 5.35 3.31 8.05
N CYS A 84 6.40 3.63 8.82
CA CYS A 84 7.12 4.88 8.66
C CYS A 84 7.79 4.96 7.28
N ARG A 85 8.43 3.88 6.83
CA ARG A 85 9.11 3.80 5.54
C ARG A 85 8.15 4.00 4.38
N GLU A 86 7.01 3.31 4.37
CA GLU A 86 5.95 3.51 3.38
C GLU A 86 5.44 4.95 3.37
N TYR A 87 5.23 5.52 4.56
CA TYR A 87 4.77 6.90 4.69
C TYR A 87 5.81 7.90 4.16
N VAL A 88 7.09 7.73 4.48
CA VAL A 88 8.18 8.60 4.00
C VAL A 88 8.38 8.47 2.50
N ARG A 89 8.28 7.26 1.92
CA ARG A 89 8.31 7.06 0.46
C ARG A 89 7.17 7.82 -0.22
N GLY A 90 5.96 7.66 0.28
CA GLY A 90 4.80 8.41 -0.18
C GLY A 90 4.97 9.92 -0.08
N PHE A 91 5.46 10.38 1.07
CA PHE A 91 5.70 11.79 1.29
C PHE A 91 6.75 12.37 0.33
N ARG A 92 7.82 11.62 0.04
CA ARG A 92 8.83 11.99 -0.94
C ARG A 92 8.26 12.11 -2.35
N ALA A 93 7.46 11.14 -2.79
CA ALA A 93 6.80 11.17 -4.08
C ALA A 93 5.87 12.40 -4.22
N CYS A 94 5.06 12.65 -3.19
CA CYS A 94 4.14 13.77 -3.14
C CYS A 94 4.84 15.13 -3.07
N THR A 95 5.97 15.21 -2.37
CA THR A 95 6.82 16.41 -2.33
C THR A 95 7.36 16.73 -3.72
N ARG A 96 7.92 15.74 -4.42
CA ARG A 96 8.43 15.90 -5.80
C ARG A 96 7.35 16.43 -6.74
N ASP A 97 6.12 15.92 -6.65
CA ASP A 97 5.03 16.38 -7.51
C ASP A 97 4.53 17.78 -7.12
N ALA A 98 4.51 18.11 -5.82
CA ALA A 98 4.23 19.47 -5.36
C ALA A 98 5.31 20.48 -5.81
N GLU A 99 6.59 20.10 -5.81
CA GLU A 99 7.70 20.96 -6.24
C GLU A 99 7.64 21.32 -7.73
N LYS A 100 7.18 20.40 -8.60
CA LYS A 100 6.97 20.67 -10.03
C LYS A 100 6.00 21.84 -10.28
N LYS A 101 5.13 22.17 -9.31
CA LYS A 101 4.18 23.29 -9.36
C LYS A 101 4.78 24.64 -8.93
N GLY A 102 6.05 24.70 -8.52
CA GLY A 102 6.83 25.94 -8.42
C GLY A 102 6.51 26.91 -7.27
N SER A 103 5.57 26.62 -6.37
CA SER A 103 5.27 27.49 -5.21
C SER A 103 4.67 26.79 -4.00
N CYS A 104 4.64 25.45 -4.04
CA CYS A 104 3.95 24.65 -3.04
C CYS A 104 4.77 24.31 -1.80
N VAL A 105 6.08 24.52 -1.88
CA VAL A 105 7.08 24.17 -0.87
C VAL A 105 7.67 25.48 -0.30
N TYR A 106 6.81 26.35 0.21
CA TYR A 106 7.27 27.48 1.04
C TYR A 106 7.77 26.96 2.39
N PRO A 107 8.69 27.66 3.08
CA PRO A 107 9.11 27.33 4.44
C PRO A 107 7.94 27.54 5.40
N ALA A 108 7.04 26.57 5.48
CA ALA A 108 6.09 26.47 6.58
C ALA A 108 6.78 25.76 7.74
N ALA A 109 6.44 26.19 8.95
CA ALA A 109 6.77 25.47 10.18
C ALA A 109 6.31 24.00 10.14
N ASP A 110 5.33 23.68 9.28
CA ASP A 110 4.87 22.33 8.98
C ASP A 110 4.97 22.02 7.49
N TYR A 111 6.08 21.38 7.12
CA TYR A 111 6.42 21.01 5.76
C TYR A 111 5.40 20.05 5.11
N ALA A 112 4.89 19.09 5.89
CA ALA A 112 3.88 18.14 5.41
C ALA A 112 2.56 18.84 5.09
N THR A 113 2.16 19.81 5.92
CA THR A 113 0.94 20.60 5.67
C THR A 113 1.02 21.44 4.39
N SER A 114 2.18 22.02 4.07
CA SER A 114 2.37 22.74 2.79
C SER A 114 2.17 21.84 1.58
N VAL A 115 2.80 20.66 1.59
CA VAL A 115 2.65 19.68 0.50
C VAL A 115 1.19 19.26 0.36
N ARG A 116 0.51 18.93 1.47
CA ARG A 116 -0.92 18.59 1.45
C ARG A 116 -1.78 19.71 0.85
N ARG A 117 -1.55 20.96 1.27
CA ARG A 117 -2.30 22.13 0.77
C ARG A 117 -2.14 22.28 -0.74
N CYS A 118 -0.93 22.13 -1.25
CA CYS A 118 -0.68 22.19 -2.69
C CYS A 118 -1.41 21.10 -3.47
N LEU A 119 -1.30 19.86 -2.99
CA LEU A 119 -1.88 18.72 -3.71
C LEU A 119 -3.41 18.73 -3.70
N ARG A 120 -4.05 19.42 -2.74
CA ARG A 120 -5.51 19.65 -2.76
C ARG A 120 -5.99 20.47 -3.96
N SER A 121 -5.18 21.40 -4.46
CA SER A 121 -5.52 22.23 -5.63
C SER A 121 -4.88 21.74 -6.94
N THR A 122 -4.19 20.60 -6.89
CA THR A 122 -3.46 20.04 -8.04
C THR A 122 -4.35 19.03 -8.77
N PRO A 123 -4.53 19.12 -10.10
CA PRO A 123 -5.26 18.08 -10.85
C PRO A 123 -4.62 16.70 -10.64
N GLU A 124 -5.40 15.66 -10.38
CA GLU A 124 -4.87 14.31 -10.15
C GLU A 124 -4.06 13.79 -11.34
N SER A 125 -4.41 14.18 -12.56
CA SER A 125 -3.65 13.88 -13.78
C SER A 125 -2.22 14.43 -13.79
N SER A 126 -1.89 15.36 -12.90
CA SER A 126 -0.54 15.91 -12.74
C SER A 126 0.21 15.35 -11.52
N ILE A 127 -0.38 14.40 -10.80
CA ILE A 127 0.18 13.73 -9.63
C ILE A 127 0.59 12.31 -10.04
N SER A 128 1.78 11.89 -9.63
CA SER A 128 2.26 10.53 -9.94
C SER A 128 1.44 9.46 -9.21
N GLU A 129 1.30 8.29 -9.82
CA GLU A 129 0.66 7.13 -9.18
C GLU A 129 1.31 6.77 -7.84
N GLU A 130 2.62 6.93 -7.74
CA GLU A 130 3.39 6.73 -6.51
C GLU A 130 2.88 7.63 -5.36
N CYS A 131 2.58 8.90 -5.65
CA CYS A 131 1.96 9.79 -4.67
C CYS A 131 0.50 9.43 -4.42
N LEU A 132 -0.31 9.24 -5.47
CA LEU A 132 -1.74 8.96 -5.35
C LEU A 132 -2.05 7.72 -4.50
N ASN A 133 -1.25 6.66 -4.66
CA ASN A 133 -1.42 5.38 -3.96
C ASN A 133 -0.77 5.37 -2.57
N SER A 134 -0.21 6.49 -2.12
CA SER A 134 0.52 6.54 -0.85
C SER A 134 -0.37 6.81 0.36
N ARG A 135 0.03 6.28 1.52
CA ARG A 135 -0.56 6.61 2.83
C ARG A 135 -0.52 8.10 3.14
N PHE A 136 0.43 8.85 2.58
CA PHE A 136 0.51 10.29 2.74
C PHE A 136 -0.64 11.02 2.02
N TYR A 137 -1.05 10.52 0.85
CA TYR A 137 -2.05 11.15 0.00
C TYR A 137 -3.50 10.83 0.38
N PHE A 138 -3.77 9.69 1.03
CA PHE A 138 -5.15 9.29 1.38
C PHE A 138 -5.97 10.37 2.10
N PRO A 139 -5.45 11.08 3.13
CA PRO A 139 -6.20 12.16 3.78
C PRO A 139 -6.44 13.38 2.87
N ILE A 140 -5.68 13.52 1.78
CA ILE A 140 -5.88 14.56 0.77
C ILE A 140 -7.05 14.17 -0.14
N ALA A 141 -7.07 12.92 -0.60
CA ALA A 141 -8.13 12.37 -1.44
C ALA A 141 -9.50 12.43 -0.76
N GLU A 142 -9.58 12.03 0.52
CA GLU A 142 -10.82 12.11 1.31
C GLU A 142 -11.42 13.52 1.32
N VAL A 143 -10.58 14.53 1.57
CA VAL A 143 -11.02 15.94 1.60
C VAL A 143 -11.44 16.46 0.22
N ARG A 144 -10.81 15.98 -0.85
CA ARG A 144 -11.19 16.34 -2.23
C ARG A 144 -12.54 15.72 -2.62
N ASN A 145 -12.75 14.47 -2.23
CA ASN A 145 -13.98 13.73 -2.54
C ASN A 145 -15.17 14.22 -1.73
N ALA A 146 -14.96 14.70 -0.50
CA ALA A 146 -16.02 15.26 0.34
C ALA A 146 -16.53 16.64 -0.09
N LYS A 147 -15.91 17.27 -1.10
CA LYS A 147 -16.35 18.58 -1.64
C LYS A 147 -17.41 18.47 -2.74
N TRP A 148 -17.99 17.28 -2.94
CA TRP A 148 -19.00 16.99 -3.93
C TRP A 148 -20.24 16.40 -3.27
#